data_AF-A0A1F4VFU8-F1
#
_entry.id   AF-A0A1F4VFU8-F1
#
_cell.length_a   1.000
_cell.length_b   1.000
_cell.length_c   1.000
_cell.angle_alpha   90.00
_cell.angle_beta   90.00
_cell.angle_gamma   90.00
#
_symmetry.space_group_name_H-M   'P 1'
#
loop_
_entity.id
_entity.type
_entity.pdbx_description
1 polymer ?
#
loop_
_entity_poly.entity_id
_entity_poly.type
_entity_poly.pdbx_seq_one_letter_code
_entity_poly.pdbx_strand_id
1 'polypeptide(L)'
;MKIFQNKKLVIFVGVVVAVVLLTLVLISTGALKFNFTVSSTKPSVTTDQPSTQAPAEDKPLTKMPTQEVKLATRPTTFKDAGGNLEFSINLPVGWATAEDNRVDFVAASVTGEKFDNGQTFYANVNAVSGKHPSGVKTFSDYQAKWKDATLEQYPSMEFITDYSTKINDMDVYVFEVSNARADGFLLRQIQYVFFVNDDYALVMTGTTPLNSWTSYEDVIKKSVESVKPVSN
;
A
#
# COMPACT_ATOMS: atom_id res chain seq x y z
N MET A 1 37.72 32.63 7.36
CA MET A 1 37.18 31.34 7.82
C MET A 1 36.22 30.82 6.75
N LYS A 2 36.44 29.62 6.18
CA LYS A 2 35.56 29.07 5.13
C LYS A 2 34.57 28.07 5.76
N ILE A 3 33.27 28.36 5.68
CA ILE A 3 32.23 27.35 5.96
C ILE A 3 32.03 26.55 4.68
N PHE A 4 32.36 25.26 4.72
CA PHE A 4 32.16 24.38 3.57
C PHE A 4 30.72 23.87 3.47
N GLN A 5 30.35 23.60 2.22
CA GLN A 5 29.07 23.09 1.76
C GLN A 5 28.54 21.91 2.59
N ASN A 6 27.22 21.85 2.78
CA ASN A 6 26.53 20.58 3.03
C ASN A 6 25.35 20.39 2.06
N LYS A 7 25.63 20.51 0.75
CA LYS A 7 24.62 20.44 -0.33
C LYS A 7 23.96 19.07 -0.51
N LYS A 8 24.48 18.00 0.10
CA LYS A 8 23.93 16.63 -0.06
C LYS A 8 22.51 16.49 0.53
N LEU A 9 22.23 17.17 1.65
CA LEU A 9 20.99 16.99 2.41
C LEU A 9 19.72 17.46 1.66
N VAL A 10 19.85 18.40 0.72
CA VAL A 10 18.71 19.04 0.05
C VAL A 10 18.21 18.25 -1.17
N ILE A 11 19.02 17.34 -1.73
CA ILE A 11 18.77 16.76 -3.06
C ILE A 11 17.94 15.46 -2.98
N PHE A 12 17.96 14.74 -1.86
CA PHE A 12 17.08 13.58 -1.64
C PHE A 12 15.60 13.98 -1.55
N VAL A 13 15.33 15.15 -0.98
CA VAL A 13 14.01 15.65 -0.56
C VAL A 13 12.92 15.53 -1.65
N GLY A 14 13.25 15.73 -2.93
CA GLY A 14 12.26 15.87 -4.01
C GLY A 14 11.32 14.67 -4.23
N VAL A 15 11.82 13.44 -4.10
CA VAL A 15 11.02 12.19 -4.26
C VAL A 15 10.88 11.47 -2.91
N VAL A 16 11.85 11.62 -2.02
CA VAL A 16 11.85 11.03 -0.67
C VAL A 16 10.77 11.67 0.23
N VAL A 17 10.24 12.86 -0.13
CA VAL A 17 9.04 13.47 0.48
C VAL A 17 7.72 12.94 -0.09
N ALA A 18 7.70 12.21 -1.21
CA ALA A 18 6.51 11.45 -1.61
C ALA A 18 6.33 10.17 -0.77
N VAL A 19 7.43 9.62 -0.23
CA VAL A 19 7.43 8.44 0.66
C VAL A 19 6.94 8.78 2.09
N VAL A 20 6.81 10.06 2.45
CA VAL A 20 6.56 10.60 3.83
C VAL A 20 5.24 10.16 4.48
N LEU A 21 4.40 9.38 3.80
CA LEU A 21 3.01 9.12 4.21
C LEU A 21 2.72 7.72 4.73
N LEU A 22 3.77 6.92 4.90
CA LEU A 22 3.74 5.59 5.52
C LEU A 22 3.27 5.58 7.00
N THR A 23 2.98 6.74 7.58
CA THR A 23 2.39 6.92 8.93
C THR A 23 1.02 7.62 8.96
N LEU A 24 0.58 8.28 7.87
CA LEU A 24 -0.59 9.18 7.86
C LEU A 24 -1.58 8.95 6.70
N VAL A 25 -1.68 7.71 6.19
CA VAL A 25 -2.92 7.24 5.54
C VAL A 25 -3.98 6.94 6.62
N LEU A 26 -4.42 8.00 7.31
CA LEU A 26 -5.52 7.93 8.28
C LEU A 26 -6.87 7.95 7.55
N ILE A 27 -7.31 6.78 7.09
CA ILE A 27 -8.74 6.53 6.81
C ILE A 27 -9.57 6.55 8.13
N SER A 28 -8.90 6.68 9.29
CA SER A 28 -9.51 6.95 10.59
C SER A 28 -10.02 8.40 10.75
N THR A 29 -10.98 8.83 9.92
CA THR A 29 -11.94 9.89 10.31
C THR A 29 -13.34 9.56 9.80
N GLY A 30 -14.33 9.62 10.69
CA GLY A 30 -15.77 9.60 10.32
C GLY A 30 -16.24 10.91 9.66
N ALA A 31 -15.40 11.51 8.82
CA ALA A 31 -15.60 12.82 8.20
C ALA A 31 -15.28 12.82 6.70
N LEU A 32 -14.48 11.87 6.20
CA LEU A 32 -14.36 11.63 4.76
C LEU A 32 -15.67 11.03 4.24
N LYS A 33 -16.43 11.84 3.48
CA LYS A 33 -17.59 11.36 2.73
C LYS A 33 -17.11 10.61 1.49
N PHE A 34 -16.78 9.33 1.66
CA PHE A 34 -16.44 8.43 0.56
C PHE A 34 -17.65 8.22 -0.36
N ASN A 35 -17.70 8.98 -1.46
CA ASN A 35 -18.68 8.80 -2.54
C ASN A 35 -18.30 7.59 -3.41
N PHE A 36 -18.31 6.39 -2.83
CA PHE A 36 -18.08 5.14 -3.54
C PHE A 36 -19.12 4.97 -4.66
N THR A 37 -18.70 5.13 -5.92
CA THR A 37 -19.58 4.98 -7.08
C THR A 37 -19.76 3.51 -7.43
N VAL A 38 -20.54 2.80 -6.60
CA VAL A 38 -20.83 1.37 -6.77
C VAL A 38 -21.95 1.17 -7.78
N SER A 39 -21.59 1.02 -9.06
CA SER A 39 -22.51 0.61 -10.13
C SER A 39 -22.93 -0.86 -9.97
N SER A 40 -23.90 -1.11 -9.08
CA SER A 40 -24.44 -2.45 -8.79
C SER A 40 -25.77 -2.70 -9.49
N THR A 41 -25.78 -3.62 -10.46
CA THR A 41 -26.99 -4.24 -10.98
C THR A 41 -27.48 -5.33 -10.03
N LYS A 42 -28.48 -5.01 -9.20
CA LYS A 42 -29.16 -5.96 -8.29
C LYS A 42 -29.83 -7.12 -9.04
N PRO A 43 -29.92 -8.28 -8.36
CA PRO A 43 -31.26 -8.76 -7.94
C PRO A 43 -31.53 -8.59 -6.42
N SER A 44 -32.78 -8.80 -6.00
CA SER A 44 -33.24 -8.71 -4.60
C SER A 44 -33.85 -10.03 -4.11
N VAL A 45 -33.62 -10.41 -2.85
CA VAL A 45 -34.37 -11.45 -2.08
C VAL A 45 -34.42 -11.03 -0.60
N THR A 46 -35.46 -11.46 0.13
CA THR A 46 -35.71 -11.22 1.57
C THR A 46 -36.41 -12.43 2.21
N THR A 47 -36.44 -12.63 3.53
CA THR A 47 -36.00 -11.75 4.64
C THR A 47 -34.92 -12.46 5.51
N ASP A 48 -34.93 -12.70 6.83
CA ASP A 48 -35.81 -12.38 7.99
C ASP A 48 -35.02 -12.42 9.33
N GLN A 49 -35.66 -12.13 10.47
CA GLN A 49 -35.08 -12.21 11.83
C GLN A 49 -36.10 -12.79 12.85
N PRO A 50 -35.69 -13.42 13.96
CA PRO A 50 -35.42 -12.68 15.21
C PRO A 50 -34.30 -13.30 16.10
N SER A 51 -34.26 -12.93 17.39
CA SER A 51 -33.09 -12.98 18.30
C SER A 51 -33.24 -13.82 19.58
N THR A 52 -32.10 -14.25 20.16
CA THR A 52 -31.93 -14.46 21.62
C THR A 52 -30.50 -14.06 22.05
N GLN A 53 -30.21 -13.95 23.37
CA GLN A 53 -29.04 -13.24 23.91
C GLN A 53 -28.40 -13.95 25.14
N ALA A 54 -27.08 -13.74 25.34
CA ALA A 54 -26.26 -14.12 26.52
C ALA A 54 -25.98 -15.63 26.73
N PRO A 55 -24.95 -16.02 27.53
CA PRO A 55 -23.93 -15.22 28.24
C PRO A 55 -22.54 -15.23 27.55
N ALA A 56 -21.51 -14.79 28.26
CA ALA A 56 -20.12 -14.72 27.77
C ALA A 56 -19.25 -15.86 28.34
N GLU A 57 -18.49 -16.50 27.45
CA GLU A 57 -17.33 -17.35 27.74
C GLU A 57 -16.20 -16.95 26.79
N ASP A 58 -14.95 -17.25 27.14
CA ASP A 58 -13.76 -16.86 26.37
C ASP A 58 -13.80 -17.42 24.94
N LYS A 59 -14.12 -16.56 23.98
CA LYS A 59 -14.04 -16.91 22.56
C LYS A 59 -12.56 -16.93 22.15
N PRO A 60 -12.03 -18.05 21.65
CA PRO A 60 -10.74 -18.01 20.97
C PRO A 60 -10.83 -17.01 19.81
N LEU A 61 -9.77 -16.23 19.60
CA LEU A 61 -9.64 -15.26 18.51
C LEU A 61 -10.17 -15.89 17.23
N THR A 62 -11.33 -15.41 16.79
CA THR A 62 -12.08 -16.05 15.71
C THR A 62 -11.31 -15.81 14.43
N LYS A 63 -10.53 -16.80 13.99
CA LYS A 63 -9.81 -16.78 12.71
C LYS A 63 -10.78 -16.30 11.65
N MET A 64 -10.52 -15.13 11.07
CA MET A 64 -11.34 -14.63 9.98
C MET A 64 -11.30 -15.71 8.88
N PRO A 65 -12.45 -16.06 8.28
CA PRO A 65 -12.49 -17.11 7.28
C PRO A 65 -11.56 -16.71 6.14
N THR A 66 -10.56 -17.56 5.85
CA THR A 66 -9.53 -17.28 4.84
C THR A 66 -10.22 -17.01 3.51
N GLN A 67 -10.31 -15.74 3.14
CA GLN A 67 -11.07 -15.31 1.98
C GLN A 67 -10.43 -15.88 0.71
N GLU A 68 -11.22 -16.53 -0.15
CA GLU A 68 -10.73 -17.05 -1.42
C GLU A 68 -10.07 -15.90 -2.20
N VAL A 69 -8.77 -16.04 -2.48
CA VAL A 69 -7.88 -14.93 -2.85
C VAL A 69 -8.14 -14.51 -4.29
N LYS A 70 -9.16 -13.67 -4.47
CA LYS A 70 -9.77 -13.33 -5.77
C LYS A 70 -9.60 -11.86 -6.10
N LEU A 71 -9.00 -11.59 -7.25
CA LEU A 71 -8.93 -10.25 -7.85
C LEU A 71 -10.16 -9.99 -8.73
N ALA A 72 -10.47 -8.70 -8.93
CA ALA A 72 -11.44 -8.26 -9.92
C ALA A 72 -10.97 -8.62 -11.34
N THR A 73 -11.92 -8.97 -12.23
CA THR A 73 -11.61 -9.35 -13.62
C THR A 73 -11.35 -8.17 -14.54
N ARG A 74 -11.84 -6.97 -14.18
CA ARG A 74 -11.51 -5.71 -14.85
C ARG A 74 -10.39 -5.02 -14.07
N PRO A 75 -9.28 -4.61 -14.72
CA PRO A 75 -8.29 -3.78 -14.08
C PRO A 75 -8.86 -2.38 -13.80
N THR A 76 -8.31 -1.73 -12.78
CA THR A 76 -8.40 -0.29 -12.57
C THR A 76 -7.16 0.37 -13.19
N THR A 77 -7.31 1.49 -13.88
CA THR A 77 -6.17 2.28 -14.37
C THR A 77 -5.89 3.49 -13.49
N PHE A 78 -4.63 3.93 -13.46
CA PHE A 78 -4.19 5.15 -12.82
C PHE A 78 -3.00 5.76 -13.57
N LYS A 79 -2.76 7.06 -13.38
CA LYS A 79 -1.67 7.83 -14.01
C LYS A 79 -0.79 8.45 -12.95
N ASP A 80 0.46 8.79 -13.29
CA ASP A 80 1.26 9.68 -12.45
C ASP A 80 0.63 11.08 -12.37
N ALA A 81 0.94 11.83 -11.32
CA ALA A 81 0.53 13.22 -11.17
C ALA A 81 0.95 14.16 -12.33
N GLY A 82 1.92 13.74 -13.16
CA GLY A 82 2.32 14.44 -14.39
C GLY A 82 1.62 13.97 -15.68
N GLY A 83 0.88 12.87 -15.68
CA GLY A 83 0.18 12.29 -16.84
C GLY A 83 1.08 11.67 -17.92
N ASN A 84 2.35 11.41 -17.61
CA ASN A 84 3.37 10.82 -18.49
C ASN A 84 3.35 9.28 -18.51
N LEU A 85 2.87 8.68 -17.42
CA LEU A 85 2.80 7.24 -17.16
C LEU A 85 1.34 6.86 -16.95
N GLU A 86 0.95 5.68 -17.44
CA GLU A 86 -0.33 5.06 -17.10
C GLU A 86 -0.10 3.59 -16.77
N PHE A 87 -0.75 3.13 -15.70
CA PHE A 87 -0.65 1.78 -15.18
C PHE A 87 -2.03 1.16 -15.05
N SER A 88 -2.09 -0.17 -15.11
CA SER A 88 -3.30 -0.96 -14.86
C SER A 88 -3.04 -2.00 -13.79
N ILE A 89 -3.99 -2.18 -12.87
CA ILE A 89 -3.89 -3.10 -11.71
C ILE A 89 -5.23 -3.81 -11.48
N ASN A 90 -5.20 -5.11 -11.23
CA ASN A 90 -6.36 -5.88 -10.79
C ASN A 90 -6.45 -5.82 -9.25
N LEU A 91 -7.43 -5.07 -8.74
CA LEU A 91 -7.68 -4.94 -7.31
C LEU A 91 -8.33 -6.20 -6.70
N PRO A 92 -8.19 -6.44 -5.38
CA PRO A 92 -8.94 -7.49 -4.70
C PRO A 92 -10.46 -7.29 -4.78
N VAL A 93 -11.23 -8.38 -4.80
CA VAL A 93 -12.70 -8.30 -4.70
C VAL A 93 -13.09 -7.78 -3.31
N GLY A 94 -13.92 -6.72 -3.28
CA GLY A 94 -14.28 -6.03 -2.05
C GLY A 94 -13.31 -4.90 -1.65
N TRP A 95 -12.45 -4.47 -2.56
CA TRP A 95 -11.65 -3.25 -2.39
C TRP A 95 -12.17 -2.13 -3.30
N ALA A 96 -11.94 -0.87 -2.91
CA ALA A 96 -12.33 0.33 -3.64
C ALA A 96 -11.17 1.33 -3.68
N THR A 97 -11.11 2.13 -4.75
CA THR A 97 -10.20 3.28 -4.85
C THR A 97 -10.70 4.47 -4.04
N ALA A 98 -9.78 5.36 -3.69
CA ALA A 98 -10.08 6.70 -3.18
C ALA A 98 -9.14 7.73 -3.84
N GLU A 99 -9.54 8.99 -3.82
CA GLU A 99 -8.64 10.10 -4.12
C GLU A 99 -7.81 10.44 -2.88
N ASP A 100 -6.49 10.55 -3.04
CA ASP A 100 -5.56 10.99 -2.02
C ASP A 100 -4.53 11.91 -2.70
N ASN A 101 -4.49 13.19 -2.33
CA ASN A 101 -3.76 14.23 -3.08
C ASN A 101 -2.22 14.16 -2.95
N ARG A 102 -1.71 13.01 -2.53
CA ARG A 102 -0.35 12.80 -2.03
C ARG A 102 0.31 11.52 -2.57
N VAL A 103 -0.45 10.68 -3.27
CA VAL A 103 -0.03 9.46 -3.96
C VAL A 103 -0.74 9.40 -5.32
N ASP A 104 -0.18 8.73 -6.31
CA ASP A 104 -0.81 8.63 -7.64
C ASP A 104 -2.03 7.69 -7.64
N PHE A 105 -2.06 6.76 -6.69
CA PHE A 105 -3.13 5.78 -6.54
C PHE A 105 -3.23 5.28 -5.10
N VAL A 106 -4.46 5.07 -4.62
CA VAL A 106 -4.74 4.29 -3.42
C VAL A 106 -6.02 3.47 -3.58
N ALA A 107 -5.97 2.23 -3.13
CA ALA A 107 -7.12 1.36 -2.97
C ALA A 107 -7.06 0.66 -1.61
N ALA A 108 -8.23 0.46 -0.99
CA ALA A 108 -8.36 -0.18 0.30
C ALA A 108 -9.54 -1.16 0.35
N SER A 109 -9.46 -2.12 1.26
CA SER A 109 -10.60 -2.95 1.67
C SER A 109 -11.80 -2.06 2.04
N VAL A 110 -13.02 -2.44 1.63
CA VAL A 110 -14.23 -1.77 2.16
C VAL A 110 -14.58 -2.25 3.57
N THR A 111 -14.00 -3.37 4.01
CA THR A 111 -14.14 -3.93 5.36
C THR A 111 -12.96 -3.47 6.20
N GLY A 112 -13.23 -2.58 7.17
CA GLY A 112 -12.23 -2.09 8.11
C GLY A 112 -12.11 -2.97 9.35
N GLU A 113 -10.88 -3.21 9.78
CA GLU A 113 -10.56 -3.86 11.05
C GLU A 113 -10.72 -2.85 12.19
N LYS A 114 -11.41 -3.24 13.26
CA LYS A 114 -11.58 -2.40 14.47
C LYS A 114 -10.64 -2.86 15.57
N PHE A 115 -10.09 -1.89 16.29
CA PHE A 115 -9.16 -2.12 17.41
C PHE A 115 -9.76 -1.65 18.73
N ASP A 116 -9.23 -2.16 19.84
CA ASP A 116 -9.76 -1.91 21.19
C ASP A 116 -9.69 -0.42 21.59
N ASN A 117 -8.79 0.34 20.96
CA ASN A 117 -8.69 1.80 21.09
C ASN A 117 -9.77 2.57 20.30
N GLY A 118 -10.71 1.88 19.66
CA GLY A 118 -11.79 2.46 18.85
C GLY A 118 -11.37 2.89 17.44
N GLN A 119 -10.09 2.81 17.07
CA GLN A 119 -9.65 3.08 15.70
C GLN A 119 -10.15 2.01 14.73
N THR A 120 -10.25 2.38 13.46
CA THR A 120 -10.49 1.43 12.36
C THR A 120 -9.38 1.58 11.33
N PHE A 121 -8.74 0.47 10.97
CA PHE A 121 -7.75 0.42 9.89
C PHE A 121 -8.33 -0.31 8.68
N TYR A 122 -7.94 0.12 7.48
CA TYR A 122 -8.33 -0.52 6.23
C TYR A 122 -7.06 -0.98 5.52
N ALA A 123 -6.90 -2.30 5.36
CA ALA A 123 -5.81 -2.87 4.57
C ALA A 123 -5.82 -2.25 3.17
N ASN A 124 -4.67 -1.78 2.71
CA ASN A 124 -4.57 -0.93 1.53
C ASN A 124 -3.33 -1.20 0.68
N VAL A 125 -3.40 -0.79 -0.57
CA VAL A 125 -2.30 -0.69 -1.52
C VAL A 125 -2.31 0.75 -2.04
N ASN A 126 -1.18 1.43 -1.89
CA ASN A 126 -0.95 2.75 -2.47
C ASN A 126 0.22 2.70 -3.45
N ALA A 127 0.29 3.66 -4.38
CA ALA A 127 1.35 3.76 -5.36
C ALA A 127 1.83 5.20 -5.57
N VAL A 128 3.14 5.36 -5.72
CA VAL A 128 3.81 6.59 -6.10
C VAL A 128 4.75 6.27 -7.26
N SER A 129 4.63 7.01 -8.35
CA SER A 129 5.50 6.93 -9.52
C SER A 129 6.16 8.28 -9.80
N GLY A 130 7.31 8.24 -10.45
CA GLY A 130 8.09 9.45 -10.68
C GLY A 130 9.52 9.15 -11.09
N LYS A 131 10.32 10.22 -11.22
CA LYS A 131 11.71 10.09 -11.64
C LYS A 131 12.58 9.43 -10.57
N HIS A 132 13.62 8.72 -10.99
CA HIS A 132 14.54 8.07 -10.04
C HIS A 132 15.15 9.07 -9.04
N PRO A 133 15.32 8.68 -7.76
CA PRO A 133 16.03 9.50 -6.78
C PRO A 133 17.47 9.82 -7.18
N SER A 134 17.96 10.99 -6.78
CA SER A 134 19.34 11.40 -7.10
C SER A 134 20.39 10.44 -6.53
N GLY A 135 21.12 9.75 -7.42
CA GLY A 135 22.10 8.73 -7.05
C GLY A 135 21.61 7.29 -7.21
N VAL A 136 20.38 7.12 -7.68
CA VAL A 136 19.80 5.86 -8.18
C VAL A 136 19.54 6.05 -9.68
N LYS A 137 20.10 5.17 -10.52
CA LYS A 137 20.01 5.27 -11.99
C LYS A 137 19.82 3.94 -12.71
N THR A 138 20.00 2.83 -12.00
CA THR A 138 19.91 1.48 -12.52
C THR A 138 19.11 0.64 -11.55
N PHE A 139 18.59 -0.50 -12.00
CA PHE A 139 17.95 -1.46 -11.09
C PHE A 139 18.88 -1.90 -9.94
N SER A 140 20.18 -2.08 -10.22
CA SER A 140 21.16 -2.46 -9.20
C SER A 140 21.38 -1.39 -8.13
N ASP A 141 21.18 -0.10 -8.45
CA ASP A 141 21.19 0.95 -7.43
C ASP A 141 20.04 0.80 -6.42
N TYR A 142 18.85 0.35 -6.85
CA TYR A 142 17.75 0.08 -5.93
C TYR A 142 18.09 -1.09 -5.00
N GLN A 143 18.58 -2.20 -5.56
CA GLN A 143 19.02 -3.38 -4.80
C GLN A 143 20.08 -3.05 -3.74
N ALA A 144 21.00 -2.14 -4.06
CA ALA A 144 22.14 -1.80 -3.20
C ALA A 144 21.90 -0.63 -2.22
N LYS A 145 20.80 0.13 -2.34
CA LYS A 145 20.60 1.39 -1.59
C LYS A 145 19.21 1.60 -1.02
N TRP A 146 18.16 1.00 -1.59
CA TRP A 146 16.77 1.41 -1.28
C TRP A 146 16.36 1.10 0.16
N LYS A 147 16.64 -0.12 0.64
CA LYS A 147 16.40 -0.53 2.02
C LYS A 147 17.10 0.40 3.01
N ASP A 148 18.41 0.54 2.87
CA ASP A 148 19.23 1.31 3.82
C ASP A 148 18.80 2.79 3.86
N ALA A 149 18.53 3.41 2.71
CA ALA A 149 17.99 4.77 2.65
C ALA A 149 16.58 4.91 3.25
N THR A 150 15.73 3.88 3.13
CA THR A 150 14.40 3.87 3.75
C THR A 150 14.51 3.73 5.27
N LEU A 151 15.37 2.84 5.77
CA LEU A 151 15.57 2.63 7.21
C LEU A 151 16.29 3.82 7.89
N GLU A 152 17.19 4.52 7.17
CA GLU A 152 17.76 5.79 7.63
C GLU A 152 16.68 6.88 7.73
N GLN A 153 15.73 6.94 6.80
CA GLN A 153 14.61 7.88 6.84
C GLN A 153 13.57 7.54 7.94
N TYR A 154 13.32 6.25 8.19
CA TYR A 154 12.31 5.77 9.14
C TYR A 154 12.90 4.80 10.18
N PRO A 155 13.62 5.28 11.21
CA PRO A 155 14.20 4.42 12.26
C PRO A 155 13.18 3.64 13.12
N SER A 156 11.87 3.82 12.92
CA SER A 156 10.80 3.02 13.53
C SER A 156 10.41 1.79 12.70
N MET A 157 11.03 1.58 11.53
CA MET A 157 10.82 0.41 10.68
C MET A 157 11.77 -0.72 11.05
N GLU A 158 11.21 -1.89 11.30
CA GLU A 158 11.95 -3.14 11.55
C GLU A 158 11.98 -3.97 10.27
N PHE A 159 13.19 -4.25 9.77
CA PHE A 159 13.39 -5.03 8.54
C PHE A 159 13.00 -6.51 8.73
N ILE A 160 12.32 -7.07 7.72
CA ILE A 160 11.88 -8.48 7.70
C ILE A 160 12.59 -9.28 6.61
N THR A 161 12.48 -8.86 5.35
CA THR A 161 13.10 -9.55 4.21
C THR A 161 13.22 -8.62 2.99
N ASP A 162 14.16 -8.91 2.09
CA ASP A 162 14.25 -8.30 0.76
C ASP A 162 14.69 -9.30 -0.30
N TYR A 163 14.24 -9.07 -1.53
CA TYR A 163 14.58 -9.88 -2.71
C TYR A 163 14.43 -9.07 -4.00
N SER A 164 14.69 -9.70 -5.14
CA SER A 164 14.48 -9.12 -6.47
C SER A 164 13.80 -10.13 -7.38
N THR A 165 12.94 -9.64 -8.27
CA THR A 165 12.13 -10.45 -9.19
C THR A 165 11.83 -9.65 -10.46
N LYS A 166 11.14 -10.27 -11.42
CA LYS A 166 10.62 -9.62 -12.63
C LYS A 166 9.10 -9.81 -12.68
N ILE A 167 8.35 -8.72 -12.85
CA ILE A 167 6.88 -8.70 -12.86
C ILE A 167 6.43 -7.92 -14.07
N ASN A 168 5.67 -8.55 -14.97
CA ASN A 168 5.21 -7.96 -16.23
C ASN A 168 6.35 -7.24 -16.98
N ASP A 169 7.44 -7.98 -17.16
CA ASP A 169 8.75 -7.61 -17.72
C ASP A 169 9.56 -6.49 -17.03
N MET A 170 8.97 -5.72 -16.10
CA MET A 170 9.70 -4.77 -15.24
C MET A 170 10.57 -5.50 -14.22
N ASP A 171 11.79 -5.00 -13.97
CA ASP A 171 12.62 -5.46 -12.85
C ASP A 171 12.16 -4.82 -11.54
N VAL A 172 12.03 -5.62 -10.49
CA VAL A 172 11.39 -5.21 -9.23
C VAL A 172 12.21 -5.62 -8.02
N TYR A 173 12.53 -4.64 -7.17
CA TYR A 173 13.12 -4.85 -5.86
C TYR A 173 12.00 -4.84 -4.83
N VAL A 174 11.91 -5.88 -4.01
CA VAL A 174 10.82 -6.05 -3.05
C VAL A 174 11.43 -6.11 -1.65
N PHE A 175 10.90 -5.34 -0.70
CA PHE A 175 11.28 -5.45 0.70
C PHE A 175 10.08 -5.32 1.64
N GLU A 176 10.18 -5.93 2.81
CA GLU A 176 9.13 -6.03 3.82
C GLU A 176 9.64 -5.50 5.17
N VAL A 177 8.81 -4.68 5.83
CA VAL A 177 9.10 -4.05 7.13
C VAL A 177 7.89 -4.10 8.06
N SER A 178 8.11 -4.26 9.36
CA SER A 178 7.13 -3.80 10.35
C SER A 178 7.35 -2.31 10.63
N ASN A 179 6.32 -1.57 11.05
CA ASN A 179 6.47 -0.19 11.51
C ASN A 179 5.66 0.04 12.77
N ALA A 180 6.31 0.47 13.86
CA ALA A 180 5.67 0.80 15.11
C ALA A 180 5.26 2.29 15.12
N ARG A 181 3.96 2.57 15.04
CA ARG A 181 3.44 3.94 15.16
C ARG A 181 3.54 4.46 16.61
N ALA A 182 3.57 5.78 16.75
CA ALA A 182 3.62 6.46 18.05
C ALA A 182 2.39 6.22 18.95
N ASP A 183 1.27 5.73 18.39
CA ASP A 183 0.09 5.28 19.15
C ASP A 183 0.11 3.77 19.46
N GLY A 184 1.28 3.13 19.38
CA GLY A 184 1.50 1.71 19.67
C GLY A 184 1.03 0.76 18.57
N PHE A 185 0.50 1.28 17.47
CA PHE A 185 -0.06 0.44 16.40
C PHE A 185 1.03 -0.16 15.52
N LEU A 186 1.10 -1.50 15.48
CA LEU A 186 2.05 -2.26 14.67
C LEU A 186 1.48 -2.51 13.28
N LEU A 187 2.09 -1.88 12.27
CA LEU A 187 1.81 -2.13 10.86
C LEU A 187 2.80 -3.16 10.30
N ARG A 188 2.35 -3.93 9.30
CA ARG A 188 3.21 -4.67 8.38
C ARG A 188 3.07 -4.07 6.98
N GLN A 189 4.21 -3.84 6.33
CA GLN A 189 4.29 -3.21 5.01
C GLN A 189 5.19 -4.03 4.10
N ILE A 190 4.73 -4.23 2.86
CA ILE A 190 5.56 -4.71 1.75
C ILE A 190 5.59 -3.66 0.65
N GLN A 191 6.78 -3.36 0.16
CA GLN A 191 7.00 -2.39 -0.91
C GLN A 191 7.62 -3.08 -2.11
N TYR A 192 7.04 -2.86 -3.28
CA TYR A 192 7.54 -3.29 -4.58
C TYR A 192 8.03 -2.05 -5.33
N VAL A 193 9.32 -2.01 -5.64
CA VAL A 193 9.97 -0.91 -6.36
C VAL A 193 10.29 -1.37 -7.78
N PHE A 194 9.39 -1.01 -8.69
CA PHE A 194 9.45 -1.33 -10.11
C PHE A 194 10.35 -0.32 -10.84
N PHE A 195 11.36 -0.83 -11.55
CA PHE A 195 12.12 -0.06 -12.53
C PHE A 195 11.33 -0.04 -13.85
N VAL A 196 10.75 1.11 -14.19
CA VAL A 196 9.79 1.23 -15.32
C VAL A 196 10.54 1.54 -16.63
N ASN A 197 11.55 2.40 -16.57
CA ASN A 197 12.51 2.72 -17.63
C ASN A 197 13.65 3.57 -17.04
N ASP A 198 14.62 4.01 -17.87
CA ASP A 198 15.82 4.76 -17.44
C ASP A 198 15.56 6.14 -16.78
N ASP A 199 14.35 6.69 -16.89
CA ASP A 199 13.95 7.96 -16.25
C ASP A 199 13.09 7.74 -15.00
N TYR A 200 12.28 6.67 -14.95
CA TYR A 200 11.12 6.53 -14.06
C TYR A 200 11.05 5.20 -13.29
N ALA A 201 10.54 5.28 -12.07
CA ALA A 201 10.17 4.14 -11.24
C ALA A 201 8.74 4.25 -10.70
N LEU A 202 8.20 3.14 -10.24
CA LEU A 202 6.92 3.00 -9.54
C LEU A 202 7.17 2.27 -8.22
N VAL A 203 6.78 2.88 -7.10
CA VAL A 203 6.79 2.27 -5.77
C VAL A 203 5.36 1.94 -5.40
N MET A 204 5.05 0.67 -5.16
CA MET A 204 3.75 0.22 -4.65
C MET A 204 3.91 -0.33 -3.23
N THR A 205 3.15 0.20 -2.27
CA THR A 205 3.17 -0.24 -0.88
C THR A 205 1.84 -0.88 -0.49
N GLY A 206 1.88 -2.16 -0.14
CA GLY A 206 0.81 -2.82 0.61
C GLY A 206 0.99 -2.61 2.11
N THR A 207 -0.06 -2.20 2.83
CA THR A 207 -0.04 -1.98 4.29
C THR A 207 -1.21 -2.71 4.98
N THR A 208 -0.92 -3.42 6.06
CA THR A 208 -1.91 -4.04 6.95
C THR A 208 -1.58 -3.78 8.42
N PRO A 209 -2.51 -4.03 9.34
CA PRO A 209 -2.21 -4.32 10.74
C PRO A 209 -1.41 -5.62 10.84
N LEU A 210 -0.43 -5.69 11.74
CA LEU A 210 0.46 -6.86 11.87
C LEU A 210 -0.30 -8.14 12.23
N ASN A 211 -1.32 -8.04 13.09
CA ASN A 211 -2.17 -9.16 13.51
C ASN A 211 -2.97 -9.80 12.38
N SER A 212 -3.20 -9.09 11.27
CA SER A 212 -4.02 -9.54 10.15
C SER A 212 -3.24 -9.71 8.85
N TRP A 213 -1.90 -9.53 8.90
CA TRP A 213 -1.02 -9.67 7.74
C TRP A 213 -1.29 -10.95 6.94
N THR A 214 -1.33 -12.10 7.60
CA THR A 214 -1.57 -13.42 6.98
C THR A 214 -2.96 -13.60 6.35
N SER A 215 -3.90 -12.67 6.59
CA SER A 215 -5.22 -12.66 5.94
C SER A 215 -5.26 -11.81 4.67
N TYR A 216 -4.27 -10.93 4.47
CA TYR A 216 -4.23 -9.98 3.36
C TYR A 216 -2.97 -10.09 2.48
N GLU A 217 -1.87 -10.64 3.00
CA GLU A 217 -0.58 -10.81 2.31
C GLU A 217 -0.77 -11.34 0.89
N ASP A 218 -1.42 -12.50 0.77
CA ASP A 218 -1.68 -13.19 -0.49
C ASP A 218 -2.45 -12.36 -1.53
N VAL A 219 -3.42 -11.54 -1.07
CA VAL A 219 -4.27 -10.72 -1.96
C VAL A 219 -3.63 -9.39 -2.32
N ILE A 220 -2.83 -8.83 -1.41
CA ILE A 220 -1.98 -7.65 -1.64
C ILE A 220 -0.89 -7.99 -2.65
N LYS A 221 -0.13 -9.07 -2.43
CA LYS A 221 0.95 -9.52 -3.30
C LYS A 221 0.43 -9.75 -4.72
N LYS A 222 -0.61 -10.57 -4.90
CA LYS A 222 -1.24 -10.82 -6.20
C LYS A 222 -1.82 -9.55 -6.87
N SER A 223 -2.33 -8.60 -6.09
CA SER A 223 -2.81 -7.34 -6.66
C SER A 223 -1.64 -6.49 -7.17
N VAL A 224 -0.59 -6.27 -6.38
CA VAL A 224 0.60 -5.51 -6.80
C VAL A 224 1.32 -6.21 -7.96
N GLU A 225 1.43 -7.54 -7.94
CA GLU A 225 2.02 -8.36 -9.01
C GLU A 225 1.19 -8.36 -10.32
N SER A 226 -0.06 -7.90 -10.27
CA SER A 226 -0.86 -7.66 -11.48
C SER A 226 -0.57 -6.32 -12.17
N VAL A 227 0.24 -5.43 -11.56
CA VAL A 227 0.48 -4.10 -12.12
C VAL A 227 1.34 -4.17 -13.38
N LYS A 228 0.93 -3.41 -14.40
CA LYS A 228 1.65 -3.28 -15.67
C LYS A 228 1.41 -1.91 -16.30
N PRO A 229 2.36 -1.38 -17.09
CA PRO A 229 2.13 -0.19 -17.91
C PRO A 229 0.95 -0.41 -18.87
N VAL A 230 0.20 0.66 -19.14
CA VAL A 230 -0.74 0.71 -20.26
C VAL A 230 0.02 1.23 -21.48
N SER A 231 0.10 0.41 -22.52
CA SER A 231 0.70 0.80 -23.80
C SER A 231 -0.17 1.85 -24.50
N ASN A 232 0.47 2.91 -24.99
CA ASN A 232 -0.08 3.81 -26.02
C ASN A 232 0.20 3.24 -27.42
#